data_AF-A0A4Z2AZQ8-F1
#
_entry.id   AF-A0A4Z2AZQ8-F1
#
_cell.length_a   1.000
_cell.length_b   1.000
_cell.length_c   1.000
_cell.angle_alpha   90.00
_cell.angle_beta   90.00
_cell.angle_gamma   90.00
#
_symmetry.space_group_name_H-M   'P 1'
#
loop_
_entity.id
_entity.type
_entity.pdbx_description
1 polymer ?
#
loop_
_entity_poly.entity_id
_entity_poly.type
_entity_poly.pdbx_seq_one_letter_code
_entity_poly.pdbx_strand_id
1 'polypeptide(L)'
;MSLNDVSKWHKRMSVVYAFGVWSMIASYAFFKYTGRYDDAPVLKGKPEDQQEEEDENTVVYKTPHSKTVIIYKKDFVPYTTRIYNFIKSFSDEPGTGDK
;
A
#
# COMPACT_ATOMS: atom_id res chain seq x y z
N MET A 1 -9.94 -16.18 40.45
CA MET A 1 -9.62 -14.83 39.94
C MET A 1 -10.68 -13.90 40.48
N SER A 2 -10.33 -12.90 41.28
CA SER A 2 -11.33 -12.02 41.89
C SER A 2 -11.91 -11.08 40.83
N LEU A 3 -13.18 -10.67 40.95
CA LEU A 3 -13.81 -9.70 40.04
C LEU A 3 -13.00 -8.39 39.95
N ASN A 4 -12.30 -8.04 41.03
CA ASN A 4 -11.41 -6.89 41.09
C ASN A 4 -10.18 -7.06 40.18
N ASP A 5 -9.65 -8.27 40.02
CA ASP A 5 -8.51 -8.55 39.14
C ASP A 5 -8.89 -8.41 37.67
N VAL A 6 -10.10 -8.86 37.31
CA VAL A 6 -10.65 -8.74 35.96
C VAL A 6 -10.86 -7.28 35.57
N SER A 7 -11.43 -6.48 36.49
CA SER A 7 -11.61 -5.03 36.28
C SER A 7 -10.26 -4.30 36.13
N LYS A 8 -9.26 -4.66 36.95
CA LYS A 8 -7.91 -4.10 36.88
C LYS A 8 -7.20 -4.45 35.58
N TRP A 9 -7.38 -5.68 35.09
CA TRP A 9 -6.89 -6.13 33.78
C TRP A 9 -7.52 -5.36 32.64
N HIS A 10 -8.85 -5.22 32.64
CA HIS A 10 -9.56 -4.47 31.60
C HIS A 10 -9.12 -3.01 31.53
N LYS A 11 -8.96 -2.33 32.66
CA LYS A 11 -8.44 -0.96 32.69
C LYS A 11 -7.03 -0.85 32.11
N ARG A 12 -6.14 -1.79 32.43
CA ARG A 12 -4.78 -1.80 31.86
C ARG A 12 -4.80 -1.98 30.35
N MET A 13 -5.60 -2.93 29.85
CA MET A 13 -5.75 -3.17 28.42
C MET A 13 -6.40 -1.99 27.68
N SER A 14 -7.41 -1.36 28.30
CA SER A 14 -8.08 -0.17 27.76
C SER A 14 -7.13 1.02 27.63
N VAL A 15 -6.27 1.24 28.62
CA VAL A 15 -5.24 2.29 28.57
C VAL A 15 -4.25 2.02 27.44
N VAL A 16 -3.75 0.78 27.30
CA VAL A 16 -2.83 0.41 26.21
C VAL A 16 -3.47 0.64 24.84
N TYR A 17 -4.74 0.26 24.69
CA TYR A 17 -5.48 0.46 23.44
C TYR A 17 -5.66 1.96 23.12
N ALA A 18 -6.07 2.75 24.11
CA ALA A 18 -6.23 4.19 23.95
C ALA A 18 -4.91 4.87 23.55
N PHE A 19 -3.80 4.52 24.20
CA PHE A 19 -2.46 5.02 23.84
C PHE A 19 -2.05 4.61 22.42
N GLY A 20 -2.35 3.38 22.00
CA GLY A 20 -2.05 2.92 20.64
C GLY A 20 -2.81 3.72 19.58
N VAL A 21 -4.12 3.89 19.75
CA VAL A 21 -4.96 4.67 18.83
C VAL A 21 -4.52 6.14 18.78
N TRP A 22 -4.27 6.76 19.94
CA TRP A 22 -3.78 8.13 20.02
C TRP A 22 -2.39 8.30 19.41
N SER A 23 -1.50 7.32 19.56
CA SER A 23 -0.17 7.35 18.93
C SER A 23 -0.26 7.32 17.41
N MET A 24 -1.15 6.49 16.83
CA MET A 24 -1.37 6.48 15.38
C MET A 24 -1.94 7.82 14.89
N ILE A 25 -2.93 8.38 15.57
CA ILE A 25 -3.52 9.67 15.20
C ILE A 25 -2.48 10.79 15.30
N ALA A 26 -1.69 10.83 16.38
CA ALA A 26 -0.63 11.81 16.58
C ALA A 26 0.47 11.66 15.53
N SER A 27 0.88 10.43 15.21
CA SER A 27 1.85 10.15 14.15
C SER A 27 1.34 10.65 12.81
N TYR A 28 0.10 10.33 12.45
CA TYR A 28 -0.52 10.79 11.20
C TYR A 28 -0.61 12.33 11.13
N ALA A 29 -1.07 12.98 12.20
CA ALA A 29 -1.13 14.43 12.28
C ALA A 29 0.27 15.07 12.20
N PHE A 30 1.27 14.48 12.87
CA PHE A 30 2.65 14.93 12.82
C PHE A 30 3.24 14.81 11.41
N PHE A 31 3.03 13.69 10.73
CA PHE A 31 3.49 13.50 9.34
C PHE A 31 2.78 14.44 8.36
N LYS A 32 1.50 14.73 8.59
CA LYS A 32 0.76 15.73 7.81
C LYS A 32 1.31 17.14 8.04
N TYR A 33 1.62 17.51 9.28
CA TYR A 33 2.11 18.84 9.63
C TYR A 33 3.57 19.07 9.19
N THR A 34 4.41 18.03 9.23
CA THR A 34 5.82 18.10 8.78
C THR A 34 5.99 18.10 7.27
N GLY A 35 4.90 18.19 6.49
CA GLY A 35 4.95 18.37 5.04
C GLY A 35 5.48 17.15 4.26
N ARG A 36 5.80 16.02 4.92
CA ARG A 36 6.29 14.81 4.23
C ARG A 36 5.25 14.19 3.29
N TYR A 37 3.99 14.61 3.38
CA TYR A 37 2.94 14.25 2.43
C TYR A 37 2.63 15.36 1.40
N ASP A 38 3.09 16.60 1.59
CA ASP A 38 3.06 17.63 0.55
C ASP A 38 4.21 17.45 -0.45
N ASP A 39 5.35 16.91 0.01
CA ASP A 39 6.47 16.44 -0.83
C ASP A 39 6.33 14.97 -1.26
N ALA A 40 5.13 14.41 -1.20
CA ALA A 40 4.83 13.26 -2.04
C ALA A 40 4.46 13.82 -3.41
N PRO A 41 5.39 13.88 -4.40
CA PRO A 41 4.97 14.00 -5.77
C PRO A 41 4.12 12.76 -6.03
N VAL A 42 2.81 12.95 -5.99
CA VAL A 42 1.94 12.42 -7.02
C VAL A 42 2.77 12.48 -8.30
N LEU A 43 3.12 11.30 -8.82
CA LEU A 43 3.81 11.07 -10.09
C LEU A 43 3.13 11.86 -11.22
N LYS A 44 3.39 13.17 -11.27
CA LYS A 44 2.93 14.12 -12.25
C LYS A 44 4.07 15.09 -12.50
N GLY A 45 4.74 14.86 -13.63
CA GLY A 45 5.47 15.89 -14.35
C GLY A 45 6.87 16.18 -13.83
N LYS A 46 7.85 15.42 -14.31
CA LYS A 46 9.10 16.04 -14.76
C LYS A 46 9.15 15.90 -16.29
N PRO A 47 9.01 16.99 -17.05
CA PRO A 47 9.34 17.03 -18.47
C PRO A 47 10.87 17.16 -18.62
N GLU A 48 11.38 16.93 -19.83
CA GLU A 48 12.81 16.90 -20.23
C GLU A 48 13.47 15.56 -19.85
N ASP A 49 13.67 14.59 -20.74
CA ASP A 49 14.25 14.67 -22.09
C ASP A 49 13.71 13.59 -23.04
N GLN A 50 13.68 13.93 -24.33
CA GLN A 50 13.19 13.11 -25.43
C GLN A 50 14.12 11.95 -25.80
N GLN A 51 13.50 10.92 -26.42
CA GLN A 51 14.04 9.97 -27.41
C GLN A 51 14.92 8.80 -26.91
N GLU A 52 14.30 7.62 -26.91
CA GLU A 52 14.47 6.60 -27.96
C GLU A 52 13.28 5.64 -27.89
N GLU A 53 12.46 5.58 -28.94
CA GLU A 53 11.55 4.46 -29.17
C GLU A 53 12.39 3.20 -29.40
N GLU A 54 12.31 2.22 -28.50
CA GLU A 54 12.45 0.82 -28.86
C GLU A 54 11.73 -0.03 -27.80
N ASP A 55 10.63 -0.66 -28.23
CA ASP A 55 9.63 -1.39 -27.45
C ASP A 55 8.69 -0.55 -26.56
N GLU A 56 7.39 -0.56 -26.90
CA GLU A 56 6.23 -0.04 -26.13
C GLU A 56 6.21 -0.51 -24.65
N ASN A 57 7.04 -1.50 -24.32
CA ASN A 57 7.07 -2.24 -23.07
C ASN A 57 8.38 -2.02 -22.28
N THR A 58 9.26 -1.13 -22.75
CA THR A 58 10.54 -0.82 -22.13
C THR A 58 10.63 0.67 -21.81
N VAL A 59 10.76 1.01 -20.52
CA VAL A 59 10.97 2.39 -20.07
C VAL A 59 12.40 2.54 -19.58
N VAL A 60 13.18 3.37 -20.27
CA VAL A 60 14.58 3.62 -19.93
C VAL A 60 14.72 4.99 -19.26
N TYR A 61 15.18 4.98 -18.02
CA TYR A 61 15.57 6.19 -17.30
C TYR A 61 17.10 6.33 -17.33
N LYS A 62 17.61 7.34 -18.03
CA LYS A 62 19.04 7.68 -18.07
C LYS A 62 19.26 8.86 -17.11
N THR A 63 20.17 8.71 -16.16
CA THR A 63 20.75 9.82 -15.37
C THR A 63 22.24 9.94 -15.69
N PRO A 64 22.93 11.03 -15.33
CA PRO A 64 24.35 11.21 -15.63
C PRO A 64 25.28 10.10 -15.11
N HIS A 65 24.83 9.32 -14.12
CA HIS A 65 25.64 8.30 -13.45
C HIS A 65 24.99 6.91 -13.43
N SER A 66 23.74 6.76 -13.84
CA SER A 66 23.06 5.46 -13.83
C SER A 66 22.05 5.33 -14.98
N LYS A 67 21.92 4.09 -15.47
CA LYS A 67 20.93 3.70 -16.48
C LYS A 67 20.01 2.66 -15.87
N THR A 68 18.75 3.00 -15.67
CA THR A 68 17.72 2.08 -15.19
C THR A 68 16.84 1.68 -16.36
N VAL A 69 16.76 0.38 -16.64
CA VAL A 69 15.91 -0.18 -17.71
C VAL A 69 14.77 -0.95 -17.05
N ILE A 70 13.55 -0.44 -17.18
CA ILE A 70 12.34 -1.12 -16.71
C ILE A 70 11.73 -1.87 -17.88
N ILE A 71 11.76 -3.20 -17.82
CA ILE A 71 11.15 -4.08 -18.83
C ILE A 71 9.87 -4.63 -18.21
N TYR A 72 8.72 -4.17 -18.69
CA TYR A 72 7.44 -4.74 -18.29
C TYR A 72 7.29 -6.12 -18.97
N LYS A 73 6.72 -7.10 -18.29
CA LYS A 73 6.48 -8.43 -18.88
C LYS A 73 5.02 -8.51 -19.31
N LYS A 74 4.76 -8.77 -20.60
CA LYS A 74 3.40 -8.77 -21.18
C LYS A 74 2.42 -9.71 -20.46
N ASP A 75 2.90 -10.87 -19.97
CA ASP A 75 2.06 -11.88 -19.31
C ASP A 75 2.23 -11.92 -17.77
N PHE A 76 2.76 -10.85 -17.16
CA PHE A 76 2.98 -10.85 -15.71
C PHE A 76 1.71 -10.45 -14.96
N VAL A 77 1.08 -11.44 -14.32
CA VAL A 77 0.03 -11.20 -13.33
C VAL A 77 0.71 -10.79 -12.01
N PRO A 78 0.48 -9.56 -11.50
CA PRO A 78 1.01 -9.15 -10.21
C PRO A 78 0.63 -10.16 -9.12
N TYR A 79 1.54 -10.46 -8.19
CA TYR A 79 1.26 -11.37 -7.08
C TYR A 79 0.02 -10.94 -6.29
N THR A 80 -0.21 -9.63 -6.19
CA THR A 80 -1.42 -9.04 -5.61
C THR A 80 -2.69 -9.49 -6.34
N THR A 81 -2.70 -9.43 -7.67
CA THR A 81 -3.82 -9.91 -8.51
C THR A 81 -3.99 -11.42 -8.39
N ARG A 82 -2.90 -12.20 -8.30
CA ARG A 82 -2.98 -13.65 -8.09
C ARG A 82 -3.62 -14.01 -6.75
N ILE A 83 -3.19 -13.36 -5.67
CA ILE A 83 -3.75 -13.56 -4.32
C ILE A 83 -5.20 -13.07 -4.27
N TYR A 84 -5.50 -11.93 -4.88
CA TYR A 84 -6.86 -11.40 -4.98
C TYR A 84 -7.78 -12.37 -5.72
N ASN A 85 -7.38 -12.87 -6.90
CA ASN A 85 -8.17 -13.84 -7.66
C ASN A 85 -8.34 -15.16 -6.91
N PHE A 86 -7.31 -15.61 -6.17
CA PHE A 86 -7.40 -16.79 -5.31
C PHE A 86 -8.47 -16.58 -4.23
N ILE A 87 -8.40 -15.50 -3.44
CA ILE A 87 -9.37 -15.21 -2.38
C ILE A 87 -10.78 -14.98 -2.95
N LYS A 88 -10.87 -14.25 -4.08
CA LYS A 88 -12.12 -14.03 -4.80
C LYS A 88 -12.75 -15.35 -5.24
N SER A 89 -11.97 -16.32 -5.74
CA SER A 89 -12.49 -17.63 -6.14
C SER A 89 -13.09 -18.46 -5.00
N PHE A 90 -12.75 -18.15 -3.74
CA PHE A 90 -13.42 -18.75 -2.57
C PHE A 90 -14.63 -17.95 -2.09
N SER A 91 -14.75 -16.68 -2.49
CA SER A 91 -15.85 -15.78 -2.10
C SER A 91 -16.97 -15.74 -3.14
N ASP A 92 -16.65 -16.01 -4.41
CA ASP A 92 -17.64 -16.25 -5.46
C ASP A 92 -18.20 -17.67 -5.29
N GLU A 93 -19.37 -17.75 -4.66
CA GLU A 93 -20.11 -18.99 -4.37
C GLU A 93 -20.43 -19.79 -5.66
N PRO A 94 -20.30 -21.13 -5.66
CA PRO A 94 -20.67 -21.96 -6.80
C PRO A 94 -22.19 -22.14 -6.85
N GLY A 95 -22.90 -21.28 -7.57
CA GLY A 95 -24.29 -21.56 -7.96
C GLY A 95 -25.24 -20.37 -8.01
N THR A 96 -25.29 -19.69 -9.15
CA THR A 96 -26.57 -19.29 -9.78
C THR A 96 -26.37 -19.44 -11.28
N GLY A 97 -26.36 -20.71 -11.71
CA GLY A 97 -26.68 -21.04 -13.08
C GLY A 97 -28.20 -20.99 -13.24
N ASP A 98 -28.65 -20.34 -14.31
CA ASP A 98 -29.92 -20.53 -15.01
C ASP A 98 -31.12 -21.06 -14.19
N LYS A 99 -32.03 -20.15 -13.81
CA LYS A 99 -33.45 -20.15 -14.22
C LYS A 99 -34.02 -18.74 -14.15
#